data_AF-A0A7C3JLN9-F1
#
_entry.id   AF-A0A7C3JLN9-F1
#
_cell.length_a   1.000
_cell.length_b   1.000
_cell.length_c   1.000
_cell.angle_alpha   90.00
_cell.angle_beta   90.00
_cell.angle_gamma   90.00
#
_symmetry.space_group_name_H-M   'P 1'
#
loop_
_entity.id
_entity.type
_entity.pdbx_description
1 polymer ?
#
loop_
_entity_poly.entity_id
_entity_poly.type
_entity_poly.pdbx_seq_one_letter_code
_entity_poly.pdbx_strand_id
1 'polypeptide(L)'
;MPLNTRSFTAWRRRKRFLFCAGFANSQRPQDGKDSRTMAENFRRNSRNFPNQNDRGRRQGSSRGGGDGGPSGGGERPQSAEPEQAAVPWYLGQTFEYAPPGHRYLAYLPFWRNDWSAVKEGKQRILRSIGVLPEYAVILMRALAQRQYEIGNSIDAEVFSATSTSPFATGLGWEHPNENGFAFLQPYGLPYLAGSGVKGVIRQAARKLAAEGGSATGGWTDEAIEALFGPPPEEDEGSRGALRFFDVIPELDGNNMGVDIMNPHYGQYYKGHSFPHDAGSPVPIFFLVVPPGSKFTFVVDCPRERYLLPDLKARWRDLLRAAFEHAFDWLGFGAKTAVGYGAMSVTPAAATQIEEAVRRLTEEPLPRPQNDSVAAKEERRWDHATIVWNPGPREIIAVEGQNRALARGKDADNFLMTLTEQQRKQLLERKRELTNLRVVVEITGNQQILKRQG
;
A
#
# COMPACT_ATOMS: atom_id res chain seq x y z
N MET A 1 -41.00 -2.43 46.08
CA MET A 1 -41.87 -1.70 45.14
C MET A 1 -41.01 -0.91 44.17
N PRO A 2 -41.37 -0.85 42.87
CA PRO A 2 -40.41 -0.83 41.76
C PRO A 2 -40.31 0.54 41.08
N LEU A 3 -39.35 0.71 40.16
CA LEU A 3 -39.41 1.51 38.91
C LEU A 3 -38.02 1.41 38.22
N ASN A 4 -37.80 0.40 37.37
CA ASN A 4 -38.02 0.40 35.92
C ASN A 4 -37.02 1.29 35.14
N THR A 5 -35.94 0.67 34.71
CA THR A 5 -34.96 1.17 33.74
C THR A 5 -35.48 0.93 32.32
N ARG A 6 -35.81 2.01 31.59
CA ARG A 6 -35.79 2.05 30.13
C ARG A 6 -35.82 3.50 29.63
N SER A 7 -35.16 3.68 28.48
CA SER A 7 -35.24 4.78 27.52
C SER A 7 -34.70 6.16 27.91
N PHE A 8 -33.50 6.51 27.40
CA PHE A 8 -33.19 7.87 26.90
C PHE A 8 -32.07 7.81 25.83
N THR A 9 -32.37 7.18 24.70
CA THR A 9 -31.67 7.36 23.42
C THR A 9 -32.59 8.16 22.49
N ALA A 10 -32.72 9.48 22.71
CA ALA A 10 -33.43 10.35 21.76
C ALA A 10 -33.23 11.86 22.02
N TRP A 11 -32.01 12.35 22.29
CA TRP A 11 -31.77 13.80 22.20
C TRP A 11 -30.28 14.15 22.12
N ARG A 12 -29.75 14.28 20.88
CA ARG A 12 -28.59 15.12 20.50
C ARG A 12 -28.27 14.95 19.01
N ARG A 13 -29.27 15.20 18.16
CA ARG A 13 -29.09 15.52 16.74
C ARG A 13 -29.93 16.76 16.46
N ARG A 14 -29.34 17.94 16.69
CA ARG A 14 -29.76 19.25 16.16
C ARG A 14 -28.86 20.33 16.75
N LYS A 15 -27.81 20.68 16.00
CA LYS A 15 -27.21 22.03 15.88
C LYS A 15 -26.04 21.92 14.89
N ARG A 16 -26.39 21.75 13.61
CA ARG A 16 -25.59 22.17 12.46
C ARG A 16 -26.15 23.54 12.05
N PHE A 17 -25.25 24.43 11.63
CA PHE A 17 -25.45 25.80 11.14
C PHE A 17 -25.20 26.94 12.14
N LEU A 18 -24.39 27.88 11.64
CA LEU A 18 -23.93 29.18 12.17
C LEU A 18 -22.77 29.14 13.17
N PHE A 19 -21.53 29.16 12.64
CA PHE A 19 -20.61 30.32 12.78
C PHE A 19 -19.29 30.00 12.04
N CYS A 20 -19.08 30.62 10.87
CA CYS A 20 -17.77 30.74 10.23
C CYS A 20 -17.77 32.08 9.50
N ALA A 21 -17.24 33.11 10.16
CA ALA A 21 -16.94 34.39 9.54
C ALA A 21 -15.66 34.95 10.18
N GLY A 22 -14.70 35.28 9.32
CA GLY A 22 -13.56 36.14 9.63
C GLY A 22 -12.34 35.42 10.20
N PHE A 23 -11.33 35.17 9.36
CA PHE A 23 -10.07 35.91 9.44
C PHE A 23 -9.26 35.64 8.17
N ALA A 24 -9.18 36.66 7.32
CA ALA A 24 -8.17 36.76 6.30
C ALA A 24 -6.84 37.10 6.99
N ASN A 25 -5.76 36.39 6.68
CA ASN A 25 -4.44 36.98 6.80
C ASN A 25 -3.62 36.67 5.56
N SER A 26 -3.21 37.77 4.94
CA SER A 26 -2.48 37.90 3.71
C SER A 26 -1.00 38.05 4.03
N GLN A 27 -0.14 37.11 3.65
CA GLN A 27 1.26 37.42 3.35
C GLN A 27 1.74 36.53 2.19
N ARG A 28 2.03 37.20 1.07
CA ARG A 28 2.85 36.67 -0.04
C ARG A 28 4.31 36.57 0.43
N PRO A 29 5.09 35.70 -0.22
CA PRO A 29 6.31 36.21 -0.85
C PRO A 29 6.22 36.11 -2.37
N GLN A 30 6.66 37.19 -3.03
CA GLN A 30 6.90 37.27 -4.47
C GLN A 30 8.27 36.70 -4.85
N ASP A 31 8.32 36.23 -6.10
CA ASP A 31 9.48 35.96 -6.97
C ASP A 31 10.34 34.72 -6.64
N GLY A 32 10.67 33.82 -7.56
CA GLY A 32 10.40 33.74 -8.99
C GLY A 32 11.35 32.70 -9.63
N LYS A 33 10.80 31.91 -10.57
CA LYS A 33 11.48 31.14 -11.63
C LYS A 33 12.48 30.04 -11.21
N ASP A 34 12.07 28.78 -11.38
CA ASP A 34 12.79 27.82 -12.23
C ASP A 34 12.05 26.47 -12.32
N SER A 35 11.01 26.42 -13.17
CA SER A 35 10.34 25.16 -13.56
C SER A 35 10.63 24.76 -15.02
N ARG A 36 11.69 25.31 -15.62
CA ARG A 36 12.14 24.98 -16.99
C ARG A 36 13.38 24.08 -17.06
N THR A 37 14.07 23.82 -15.95
CA THR A 37 15.39 23.17 -15.95
C THR A 37 15.37 21.64 -15.97
N MET A 38 14.26 20.96 -15.64
CA MET A 38 14.18 19.49 -15.76
C MET A 38 13.77 19.00 -17.16
N ALA A 39 12.88 19.71 -17.86
CA ALA A 39 12.42 19.32 -19.20
C ALA A 39 13.46 19.60 -20.30
N GLU A 40 14.32 20.61 -20.12
CA GLU A 40 15.38 20.93 -21.08
C GLU A 40 16.62 20.03 -20.94
N ASN A 41 16.92 19.55 -19.73
CA ASN A 41 18.02 18.60 -19.51
C ASN A 41 17.73 17.21 -20.09
N PHE A 42 16.46 16.80 -20.21
CA PHE A 42 16.09 15.55 -20.88
C PHE A 42 16.17 15.64 -22.41
N ARG A 43 15.87 16.81 -23.01
CA ARG A 43 15.93 17.00 -24.48
C ARG A 43 17.35 17.07 -25.05
N ARG A 44 18.38 17.34 -24.24
CA ARG A 44 19.77 17.38 -24.71
C ARG A 44 20.43 16.01 -24.81
N ASN A 45 19.97 15.00 -24.06
CA ASN A 45 20.56 13.66 -24.07
C ASN A 45 19.97 12.70 -25.13
N SER A 46 18.93 13.09 -25.87
CA SER A 46 18.26 12.24 -26.86
C SER A 46 18.70 12.46 -28.31
N ARG A 47 19.83 13.15 -28.56
CA ARG A 47 20.27 13.47 -29.94
C ARG A 47 21.23 12.50 -30.60
N ASN A 48 21.66 11.42 -29.96
CA ASN A 48 22.62 10.48 -30.57
C ASN A 48 22.23 9.02 -30.33
N PHE A 49 21.15 8.52 -30.93
CA PHE A 49 21.03 7.10 -31.26
C PHE A 49 20.20 6.90 -32.54
N PRO A 50 20.73 6.21 -33.56
CA PRO A 50 20.02 5.98 -34.81
C PRO A 50 18.92 4.92 -34.61
N ASN A 51 17.73 5.25 -35.10
CA ASN A 51 16.55 4.38 -35.13
C ASN A 51 16.79 3.23 -36.13
N GLN A 52 17.20 2.05 -35.67
CA GLN A 52 17.26 0.83 -36.49
C GLN A 52 15.87 0.19 -36.55
N ASN A 53 15.03 0.66 -37.45
CA ASN A 53 13.83 -0.08 -37.87
C ASN A 53 13.39 0.30 -39.28
N ASP A 54 14.34 0.38 -40.21
CA ASP A 54 14.03 0.71 -41.60
C ASP A 54 14.90 -0.08 -42.59
N ARG A 55 14.59 -1.38 -42.75
CA ARG A 55 14.98 -2.18 -43.92
C ARG A 55 13.97 -3.29 -44.16
N GLY A 56 12.99 -3.05 -45.04
CA GLY A 56 12.17 -4.13 -45.56
C GLY A 56 10.90 -3.76 -46.32
N ARG A 57 10.96 -2.97 -47.39
CA ARG A 57 9.99 -3.12 -48.49
C ARG A 57 10.47 -2.51 -49.81
N ARG A 58 10.81 -3.37 -50.76
CA ARG A 58 11.00 -3.06 -52.18
C ARG A 58 9.66 -2.64 -52.78
N GLN A 59 9.63 -1.49 -53.44
CA GLN A 59 8.52 -1.05 -54.28
C GLN A 59 8.56 -1.78 -55.63
N GLY A 60 7.49 -2.51 -55.95
CA GLY A 60 7.14 -2.93 -57.30
C GLY A 60 5.91 -2.16 -57.73
N SER A 61 6.03 -1.39 -58.80
CA SER A 61 4.96 -0.60 -59.41
C SER A 61 4.07 -1.47 -60.30
N SER A 62 2.77 -1.43 -60.09
CA SER A 62 1.79 -1.65 -61.17
C SER A 62 0.50 -0.88 -60.90
N ARG A 63 0.04 -0.19 -61.94
CA ARG A 63 -1.18 0.60 -62.02
C ARG A 63 -2.37 -0.30 -62.42
N GLY A 64 -3.55 0.06 -61.93
CA GLY A 64 -4.88 -0.45 -62.29
C GLY A 64 -5.77 -0.24 -61.07
N GLY A 65 -6.85 0.53 -61.08
CA GLY A 65 -7.97 0.60 -62.01
C GLY A 65 -9.20 0.45 -61.10
N GLY A 66 -10.10 1.43 -61.09
CA GLY A 66 -11.05 1.67 -60.00
C GLY A 66 -12.16 0.62 -59.83
N ASP A 67 -12.80 0.64 -58.67
CA ASP A 67 -14.26 0.80 -58.58
C ASP A 67 -14.66 1.13 -57.13
N GLY A 68 -15.58 2.08 -57.01
CA GLY A 68 -16.11 2.57 -55.75
C GLY A 68 -17.29 1.73 -55.25
N GLY A 69 -17.24 1.36 -53.97
CA GLY A 69 -18.37 0.83 -53.21
C GLY A 69 -18.30 1.35 -51.76
N PRO A 70 -19.43 1.69 -51.12
CA PRO A 70 -19.44 2.34 -49.82
C PRO A 70 -19.17 1.31 -48.72
N SER A 71 -17.93 1.27 -48.20
CA SER A 71 -17.61 0.51 -47.00
C SER A 71 -17.99 1.32 -45.76
N GLY A 72 -19.03 0.85 -45.06
CA GLY A 72 -19.45 1.38 -43.78
C GLY A 72 -18.28 1.43 -42.80
N GLY A 73 -17.94 2.65 -42.36
CA GLY A 73 -16.97 2.91 -41.32
C GLY A 73 -17.50 2.43 -39.97
N GLY A 74 -17.39 1.13 -39.70
CA GLY A 74 -17.29 0.66 -38.34
C GLY A 74 -15.96 1.13 -37.79
N GLU A 75 -15.97 2.18 -36.99
CA GLU A 75 -14.82 2.56 -36.17
C GLU A 75 -14.38 1.32 -35.40
N ARG A 76 -13.24 0.74 -35.81
CA ARG A 76 -12.54 -0.23 -34.98
C ARG A 76 -12.27 0.48 -33.65
N PRO A 77 -12.60 -0.10 -32.50
CA PRO A 77 -12.22 0.48 -31.22
C PRO A 77 -10.71 0.69 -31.28
N GLN A 78 -10.27 1.94 -31.18
CA GLN A 78 -8.86 2.27 -31.05
C GLN A 78 -8.35 1.46 -29.86
N SER A 79 -7.48 0.50 -30.13
CA SER A 79 -6.81 -0.28 -29.09
C SER A 79 -6.14 0.73 -28.17
N ALA A 80 -6.62 0.87 -26.93
CA ALA A 80 -6.06 1.79 -25.96
C ALA A 80 -4.55 1.54 -25.88
N GLU A 81 -3.75 2.59 -26.10
CA GLU A 81 -2.30 2.47 -26.02
C GLU A 81 -1.88 1.95 -24.63
N PRO A 82 -0.86 1.07 -24.56
CA PRO A 82 -0.45 0.46 -23.30
C PRO A 82 0.03 1.52 -22.30
N GLU A 83 -0.42 1.39 -21.06
CA GLU A 83 -0.05 2.22 -19.92
C GLU A 83 1.19 1.62 -19.26
N GLN A 84 2.27 2.41 -19.08
CA GLN A 84 3.55 1.92 -18.59
C GLN A 84 4.18 2.84 -17.55
N ALA A 85 5.06 2.26 -16.71
CA ALA A 85 5.90 3.00 -15.78
C ALA A 85 7.06 3.69 -16.52
N ALA A 86 7.45 4.88 -16.07
CA ALA A 86 8.57 5.63 -16.63
C ALA A 86 9.92 5.11 -16.11
N VAL A 87 10.26 3.88 -16.48
CA VAL A 87 11.47 3.18 -16.07
C VAL A 87 12.24 2.65 -17.28
N PRO A 88 13.57 2.43 -17.17
CA PRO A 88 14.33 1.74 -18.20
C PRO A 88 13.72 0.36 -18.54
N TRP A 89 13.71 0.04 -19.84
CA TRP A 89 13.09 -1.17 -20.39
C TRP A 89 13.58 -2.49 -19.74
N TYR A 90 14.80 -2.51 -19.22
CA TYR A 90 15.39 -3.68 -18.58
C TYR A 90 14.91 -3.94 -17.15
N LEU A 91 14.17 -3.02 -16.51
CA LEU A 91 13.66 -3.20 -15.15
C LEU A 91 12.32 -3.97 -15.10
N GLY A 92 11.61 -4.08 -16.22
CA GLY A 92 10.29 -4.70 -16.31
C GLY A 92 9.16 -3.69 -16.52
N GLN A 93 7.91 -4.18 -16.53
CA GLN A 93 6.73 -3.37 -16.90
C GLN A 93 5.60 -3.35 -15.86
N THR A 94 5.38 -4.44 -15.11
CA THR A 94 4.15 -4.59 -14.30
C THR A 94 4.34 -4.30 -12.81
N PHE A 95 5.53 -4.55 -12.24
CA PHE A 95 5.88 -4.27 -10.82
C PHE A 95 4.82 -4.74 -9.79
N GLU A 96 4.05 -5.78 -10.10
CA GLU A 96 2.91 -6.25 -9.29
C GLU A 96 3.32 -6.68 -7.87
N TYR A 97 4.54 -7.20 -7.74
CA TYR A 97 5.11 -7.59 -6.46
C TYR A 97 5.67 -6.42 -5.66
N ALA A 98 5.77 -5.20 -6.18
CA ALA A 98 6.23 -4.06 -5.40
C ALA A 98 5.11 -3.59 -4.44
N PRO A 99 5.40 -3.03 -3.26
CA PRO A 99 4.38 -2.48 -2.37
C PRO A 99 3.72 -1.23 -3.01
N PRO A 100 2.51 -0.86 -2.57
CA PRO A 100 1.74 0.23 -3.19
C PRO A 100 2.49 1.55 -3.23
N GLY A 101 3.28 1.89 -2.20
CA GLY A 101 4.06 3.11 -2.18
C GLY A 101 5.17 3.17 -3.23
N HIS A 102 5.80 2.03 -3.56
CA HIS A 102 6.78 1.99 -4.65
C HIS A 102 6.10 2.11 -6.00
N ARG A 103 4.97 1.43 -6.20
CA ARG A 103 4.16 1.58 -7.42
C ARG A 103 3.61 2.99 -7.59
N TYR A 104 3.22 3.64 -6.50
CA TYR A 104 2.73 5.01 -6.53
C TYR A 104 3.83 6.02 -6.83
N LEU A 105 4.96 5.94 -6.10
CA LEU A 105 5.99 6.98 -6.15
C LEU A 105 7.04 6.77 -7.26
N ALA A 106 7.35 5.53 -7.62
CA ALA A 106 8.45 5.20 -8.53
C ALA A 106 8.00 4.47 -9.80
N TYR A 107 7.05 3.53 -9.69
CA TYR A 107 6.64 2.66 -10.80
C TYR A 107 5.23 2.96 -11.32
N LEU A 108 4.84 4.23 -11.28
CA LEU A 108 3.48 4.66 -11.61
C LEU A 108 3.19 4.45 -13.10
N PRO A 109 2.23 3.59 -13.49
CA PRO A 109 1.97 3.29 -14.89
C PRO A 109 1.03 4.33 -15.51
N PHE A 110 1.44 5.60 -15.47
CA PHE A 110 0.67 6.76 -15.93
C PHE A 110 1.09 7.24 -17.32
N TRP A 111 2.01 6.55 -18.00
CA TRP A 111 2.65 7.04 -19.20
C TRP A 111 2.27 6.19 -20.42
N ARG A 112 2.06 6.86 -21.55
CA ARG A 112 1.91 6.19 -22.86
C ARG A 112 3.28 5.98 -23.52
N ASN A 113 3.28 5.39 -24.71
CA ASN A 113 4.50 5.18 -25.49
C ASN A 113 5.22 6.48 -25.89
N ASP A 114 4.46 7.56 -26.05
CA ASP A 114 4.97 8.90 -26.37
C ASP A 114 5.35 9.72 -25.12
N TRP A 115 5.32 9.11 -23.93
CA TRP A 115 5.54 9.74 -22.63
C TRP A 115 4.55 10.83 -22.25
N SER A 116 3.39 10.89 -22.93
CA SER A 116 2.27 11.70 -22.46
C SER A 116 1.59 11.05 -21.26
N ALA A 117 1.10 11.89 -20.34
CA ALA A 117 0.37 11.43 -19.17
C ALA A 117 -1.04 10.95 -19.55
N VAL A 118 -1.43 9.81 -18.99
CA VAL A 118 -2.76 9.21 -19.15
C VAL A 118 -3.82 10.15 -18.55
N LYS A 119 -4.81 10.52 -19.36
CA LYS A 119 -5.92 11.42 -18.95
C LYS A 119 -7.14 10.65 -18.44
N GLU A 120 -7.46 9.52 -19.07
CA GLU A 120 -8.63 8.69 -18.76
C GLU A 120 -8.20 7.40 -18.06
N GLY A 121 -9.06 6.77 -17.27
CA GLY A 121 -8.72 5.50 -16.61
C GLY A 121 -7.80 5.62 -15.39
N LYS A 122 -7.42 6.84 -14.96
CA LYS A 122 -6.63 7.07 -13.73
C LYS A 122 -7.17 6.32 -12.51
N GLN A 123 -8.50 6.26 -12.35
CA GLN A 123 -9.13 5.52 -11.26
C GLN A 123 -8.79 4.01 -11.30
N ARG A 124 -8.82 3.40 -12.49
CA ARG A 124 -8.48 1.98 -12.67
C ARG A 124 -7.02 1.73 -12.29
N ILE A 125 -6.12 2.63 -12.72
CA ILE A 125 -4.69 2.53 -12.41
C ILE A 125 -4.45 2.67 -10.90
N LEU A 126 -5.05 3.66 -10.24
CA LEU A 126 -4.92 3.84 -8.80
C LEU A 126 -5.43 2.62 -8.02
N ARG A 127 -6.54 2.01 -8.48
CA ARG A 127 -7.08 0.80 -7.86
C ARG A 127 -6.13 -0.40 -8.02
N SER A 128 -5.44 -0.52 -9.16
CA SER A 128 -4.51 -1.64 -9.38
C SER A 128 -3.22 -1.50 -8.58
N ILE A 129 -2.67 -0.29 -8.45
CA ILE A 129 -1.45 -0.05 -7.68
C ILE A 129 -1.67 -0.04 -6.16
N GLY A 130 -2.91 0.20 -5.71
CA GLY A 130 -3.27 0.23 -4.29
C GLY A 130 -3.27 -1.13 -3.59
N VAL A 131 -3.22 -2.24 -4.35
CA VAL A 131 -3.28 -3.60 -3.80
C VAL A 131 -1.97 -3.94 -3.09
N LEU A 132 -2.02 -4.40 -1.85
CA LEU A 132 -0.84 -4.86 -1.11
C LEU A 132 -0.54 -6.32 -1.46
N PRO A 133 0.69 -6.64 -1.90
CA PRO A 133 1.13 -8.02 -2.01
C PRO A 133 1.13 -8.71 -0.63
N GLU A 134 1.01 -10.03 -0.61
CA GLU A 134 0.91 -10.81 0.63
C GLU A 134 2.04 -10.51 1.63
N TYR A 135 3.30 -10.46 1.16
CA TYR A 135 4.43 -10.12 2.04
C TYR A 135 4.34 -8.71 2.62
N ALA A 136 3.73 -7.75 1.90
CA ALA A 136 3.59 -6.39 2.37
C ALA A 136 2.52 -6.30 3.47
N VAL A 137 1.46 -7.11 3.36
CA VAL A 137 0.45 -7.27 4.43
C VAL A 137 1.10 -7.86 5.68
N ILE A 138 1.91 -8.91 5.53
CA ILE A 138 2.66 -9.53 6.64
C ILE A 138 3.60 -8.50 7.27
N LEU A 139 4.37 -7.76 6.46
CA LEU A 139 5.30 -6.74 6.93
C LEU A 139 4.58 -5.60 7.69
N MET A 140 3.46 -5.13 7.17
CA MET A 140 2.62 -4.10 7.80
C MET A 140 2.17 -4.53 9.19
N ARG A 141 1.59 -5.73 9.31
CA ARG A 141 1.17 -6.29 10.60
C ARG A 141 2.33 -6.51 11.56
N ALA A 142 3.45 -7.03 11.06
CA ALA A 142 4.65 -7.25 11.88
C ALA A 142 5.26 -5.94 12.41
N LEU A 143 5.23 -4.86 11.61
CA LEU A 143 5.69 -3.55 12.05
C LEU A 143 4.76 -2.94 13.09
N ALA A 144 3.44 -3.00 12.87
CA ALA A 144 2.44 -2.52 13.84
C ALA A 144 2.53 -3.27 15.18
N GLN A 145 2.66 -4.60 15.13
CA GLN A 145 2.83 -5.44 16.32
C GLN A 145 4.12 -5.10 17.07
N ARG A 146 5.24 -4.91 16.36
CA ARG A 146 6.50 -4.50 16.97
C ARG A 146 6.40 -3.14 17.65
N GLN A 147 5.69 -2.17 17.04
CA GLN A 147 5.48 -0.87 17.66
C GLN A 147 4.65 -0.97 18.95
N TYR A 148 3.61 -1.81 18.95
CA TYR A 148 2.82 -2.11 20.15
C TYR A 148 3.68 -2.70 21.27
N GLU A 149 4.49 -3.71 20.97
CA GLU A 149 5.40 -4.35 21.93
C GLU A 149 6.47 -3.39 22.46
N ILE A 150 7.05 -2.55 21.59
CA ILE A 150 8.00 -1.51 21.99
C ILE A 150 7.30 -0.54 22.96
N GLY A 151 6.09 -0.09 22.64
CA GLY A 151 5.31 0.80 23.49
C GLY A 151 5.12 0.24 24.90
N ASN A 152 4.71 -1.02 24.99
CA ASN A 152 4.57 -1.71 26.28
C ASN A 152 5.89 -1.88 27.03
N SER A 153 7.01 -2.08 26.32
CA SER A 153 8.33 -2.27 26.93
C SER A 153 8.92 -0.98 27.53
N ILE A 154 8.48 0.19 27.06
CA ILE A 154 8.99 1.50 27.48
C ILE A 154 8.00 2.31 28.34
N ASP A 155 6.95 1.68 28.85
CA ASP A 155 5.90 2.32 29.66
C ASP A 155 5.21 3.51 28.93
N ALA A 156 5.04 3.36 27.61
CA ALA A 156 4.31 4.31 26.77
C ALA A 156 2.80 4.19 26.95
N GLU A 157 2.07 5.26 26.66
CA GLU A 157 0.63 5.21 26.46
C GLU A 157 0.33 4.72 25.03
N VAL A 158 -0.50 3.68 24.93
CA VAL A 158 -0.88 3.06 23.66
C VAL A 158 -2.38 3.22 23.45
N PHE A 159 -2.76 3.83 22.32
CA PHE A 159 -4.16 4.02 21.94
C PHE A 159 -4.46 3.23 20.68
N SER A 160 -5.48 2.37 20.74
CA SER A 160 -5.98 1.64 19.57
C SER A 160 -7.27 2.29 19.06
N ALA A 161 -7.32 2.55 17.75
CA ALA A 161 -8.49 3.10 17.11
C ALA A 161 -8.79 2.39 15.78
N THR A 162 -10.04 2.47 15.35
CA THR A 162 -10.48 2.04 14.03
C THR A 162 -11.01 3.23 13.26
N SER A 163 -10.58 3.38 12.01
CA SER A 163 -11.09 4.43 11.12
C SER A 163 -12.57 4.20 10.79
N THR A 164 -13.39 5.22 10.99
CA THR A 164 -14.83 5.21 10.65
C THR A 164 -15.11 5.86 9.30
N SER A 165 -14.08 6.48 8.72
CA SER A 165 -14.11 7.20 7.45
C SER A 165 -12.80 6.94 6.68
N PRO A 166 -12.73 7.24 5.38
CA PRO A 166 -11.49 7.12 4.63
C PRO A 166 -10.41 8.01 5.25
N PHE A 167 -9.19 7.49 5.36
CA PHE A 167 -8.05 8.24 5.88
C PHE A 167 -7.12 8.65 4.74
N ALA A 168 -6.80 9.93 4.67
CA ALA A 168 -5.88 10.49 3.68
C ALA A 168 -4.73 11.20 4.37
N THR A 169 -3.54 11.08 3.81
CA THR A 169 -2.30 11.70 4.31
C THR A 169 -1.41 12.09 3.15
N GLY A 170 -0.56 13.10 3.32
CA GLY A 170 0.37 13.52 2.26
C GLY A 170 -0.29 14.09 1.00
N LEU A 171 -1.56 14.51 1.05
CA LEU A 171 -2.26 15.04 -0.14
C LEU A 171 -1.59 16.27 -0.75
N GLY A 172 -0.84 17.03 0.05
CA GLY A 172 -0.08 18.20 -0.42
C GLY A 172 1.26 17.87 -1.09
N TRP A 173 1.64 16.60 -1.20
CA TRP A 173 2.88 16.22 -1.89
C TRP A 173 2.69 16.28 -3.40
N GLU A 174 3.70 16.80 -4.09
CA GLU A 174 3.73 16.82 -5.55
C GLU A 174 3.71 15.40 -6.10
N HIS A 175 2.79 15.15 -7.03
CA HIS A 175 2.64 13.84 -7.64
C HIS A 175 2.00 13.98 -9.04
N PRO A 176 2.32 13.11 -10.02
CA PRO A 176 1.71 13.16 -11.36
C PRO A 176 0.17 13.07 -11.38
N ASN A 177 -0.41 12.56 -10.30
CA ASN A 177 -1.85 12.49 -10.07
C ASN A 177 -2.44 13.71 -9.35
N GLU A 178 -1.69 14.82 -9.27
CA GLU A 178 -2.00 16.09 -8.60
C GLU A 178 -2.10 16.04 -7.07
N ASN A 179 -2.60 14.94 -6.50
CA ASN A 179 -2.55 14.67 -5.07
C ASN A 179 -1.52 13.59 -4.76
N GLY A 180 -0.69 13.83 -3.75
CA GLY A 180 0.21 12.82 -3.21
C GLY A 180 -0.45 11.89 -2.20
N PHE A 181 0.31 10.91 -1.73
CA PHE A 181 -0.02 10.10 -0.57
C PHE A 181 1.27 9.77 0.18
N ALA A 182 1.24 9.80 1.52
CA ALA A 182 2.44 9.54 2.33
C ALA A 182 2.67 8.04 2.52
N PHE A 183 3.83 7.55 2.06
CA PHE A 183 4.27 6.18 2.25
C PHE A 183 5.58 6.12 3.04
N LEU A 184 5.68 5.17 3.96
CA LEU A 184 6.87 4.92 4.77
C LEU A 184 7.97 4.33 3.90
N GLN A 185 9.07 5.06 3.76
CA GLN A 185 10.26 4.58 3.06
C GLN A 185 11.19 3.83 4.03
N PRO A 186 11.84 2.73 3.61
CA PRO A 186 11.85 2.15 2.26
C PRO A 186 10.73 1.13 2.01
N TYR A 187 9.78 0.93 2.91
CA TYR A 187 8.83 -0.19 2.86
C TYR A 187 7.68 0.00 1.86
N GLY A 188 7.36 1.23 1.45
CA GLY A 188 6.25 1.52 0.55
C GLY A 188 4.87 1.25 1.17
N LEU A 189 4.76 1.28 2.50
CA LEU A 189 3.52 1.08 3.24
C LEU A 189 2.86 2.43 3.57
N PRO A 190 1.52 2.54 3.63
CA PRO A 190 0.86 3.76 4.07
C PRO A 190 1.28 4.09 5.51
N TYR A 191 1.44 5.38 5.84
CA TYR A 191 1.76 5.78 7.21
C TYR A 191 1.21 7.17 7.57
N LEU A 192 1.01 7.38 8.86
CA LEU A 192 0.74 8.68 9.44
C LEU A 192 1.96 9.10 10.28
N ALA A 193 2.59 10.20 9.91
CA ALA A 193 3.74 10.73 10.64
C ALA A 193 3.36 11.09 12.08
N GLY A 194 4.24 10.79 13.04
CA GLY A 194 4.08 11.12 14.45
C GLY A 194 4.02 12.64 14.69
N SER A 195 4.62 13.44 13.80
CA SER A 195 4.42 14.90 13.79
C SER A 195 2.99 15.31 13.48
N GLY A 196 2.30 14.58 12.60
CA GLY A 196 0.88 14.76 12.31
C GLY A 196 0.00 14.40 13.51
N VAL A 197 0.29 13.27 14.17
CA VAL A 197 -0.38 12.90 15.43
C VAL A 197 -0.16 13.98 16.48
N LYS A 198 1.09 14.38 16.73
CA LYS A 198 1.45 15.44 17.67
C LYS A 198 0.70 16.74 17.40
N GLY A 199 0.58 17.14 16.14
CA GLY A 199 -0.14 18.34 15.73
C GLY A 199 -1.63 18.29 16.11
N VAL A 200 -2.30 17.17 15.80
CA VAL A 200 -3.72 16.97 16.13
C VAL A 200 -3.94 16.96 17.65
N ILE A 201 -3.12 16.21 18.39
CA ILE A 201 -3.27 16.13 19.85
C ILE A 201 -2.93 17.47 20.53
N ARG A 202 -1.93 18.20 20.04
CA ARG A 202 -1.64 19.56 20.53
C ARG A 202 -2.83 20.50 20.29
N GLN A 203 -3.49 20.39 19.13
CA GLN A 203 -4.68 21.17 18.83
C GLN A 203 -5.87 20.78 19.73
N ALA A 204 -6.07 19.49 20.00
CA ALA A 204 -7.09 19.02 20.95
C ALA A 204 -6.85 19.59 22.35
N ALA A 205 -5.61 19.51 22.84
CA ALA A 205 -5.22 20.08 24.13
C ALA A 205 -5.50 21.58 24.22
N ARG A 206 -5.18 22.36 23.17
CA ARG A 206 -5.50 23.80 23.10
C ARG A 206 -7.00 24.08 23.13
N LYS A 207 -7.81 23.28 22.43
CA LYS A 207 -9.27 23.43 22.46
C LYS A 207 -9.83 23.15 23.86
N LEU A 208 -9.38 22.06 24.49
CA LEU A 208 -9.78 21.72 25.85
C LEU A 208 -9.38 22.82 26.84
N ALA A 209 -8.15 23.35 26.77
CA ALA A 209 -7.71 24.47 27.60
C ALA A 209 -8.59 25.72 27.43
N ALA A 210 -9.00 26.04 26.19
CA ALA A 210 -9.83 27.20 25.88
C ALA A 210 -11.30 27.07 26.33
N GLU A 211 -11.83 25.85 26.49
CA GLU A 211 -13.23 25.63 26.92
C GLU A 211 -13.50 26.05 28.38
N GLY A 212 -12.46 26.13 29.22
CA GLY A 212 -12.52 26.67 30.58
C GLY A 212 -13.24 25.80 31.63
N GLY A 213 -12.98 26.06 32.91
CA GLY A 213 -13.62 25.36 34.04
C GLY A 213 -13.29 23.87 34.15
N SER A 214 -14.25 23.05 34.64
CA SER A 214 -14.09 21.59 34.80
C SER A 214 -14.01 20.84 33.46
N ALA A 215 -14.34 21.49 32.35
CA ALA A 215 -14.24 20.93 31.00
C ALA A 215 -12.84 21.02 30.40
N THR A 216 -11.90 21.73 31.05
CA THR A 216 -10.50 21.82 30.61
C THR A 216 -9.79 20.46 30.54
N GLY A 217 -10.32 19.44 31.21
CA GLY A 217 -9.61 18.18 31.42
C GLY A 217 -8.29 18.38 32.17
N GLY A 218 -8.08 19.53 32.82
CA GLY A 218 -6.82 19.91 33.46
C GLY A 218 -5.76 20.50 32.52
N TRP A 219 -6.08 20.78 31.25
CA TRP A 219 -5.13 21.41 30.33
C TRP A 219 -4.93 22.89 30.64
N THR A 220 -3.66 23.32 30.69
CA THR A 220 -3.22 24.72 30.77
C THR A 220 -2.18 24.98 29.70
N ASP A 221 -1.93 26.25 29.35
CA ASP A 221 -0.93 26.61 28.34
C ASP A 221 0.48 26.15 28.75
N GLU A 222 0.83 26.25 30.04
CA GLU A 222 2.11 25.78 30.57
C GLU A 222 2.26 24.26 30.44
N ALA A 223 1.17 23.50 30.66
CA ALA A 223 1.17 22.06 30.46
C ALA A 223 1.33 21.69 28.98
N ILE A 224 0.70 22.45 28.08
CA ILE A 224 0.82 22.26 26.63
C ILE A 224 2.26 22.52 26.19
N GLU A 225 2.90 23.60 26.64
CA GLU A 225 4.28 23.90 26.28
C GLU A 225 5.27 22.89 26.87
N ALA A 226 5.09 22.48 28.13
CA ALA A 226 5.95 21.48 28.74
C ALA A 226 5.87 20.11 28.01
N LEU A 227 4.66 19.70 27.60
CA LEU A 227 4.46 18.39 26.96
C LEU A 227 4.78 18.41 25.45
N PHE A 228 4.41 19.46 24.72
CA PHE A 228 4.56 19.53 23.26
C PHE A 228 5.76 20.38 22.79
N GLY A 229 6.29 21.24 23.65
CA GLY A 229 7.31 22.25 23.34
C GLY A 229 6.68 23.60 22.97
N PRO A 230 7.48 24.68 22.98
CA PRO A 230 7.05 26.03 22.69
C PRO A 230 6.66 26.17 21.20
N PRO A 231 5.95 27.24 20.82
CA PRO A 231 5.78 27.60 19.42
C PRO A 231 7.15 27.90 18.76
N PRO A 232 7.28 27.67 17.44
CA PRO A 232 8.54 27.85 16.73
C PRO A 232 9.06 29.29 16.62
N GLU A 233 8.26 30.29 17.05
CA GLU A 233 8.62 31.71 17.02
C GLU A 233 9.44 32.15 18.24
N GLU A 234 9.56 31.29 19.26
CA GLU A 234 10.36 31.56 20.45
C GLU A 234 11.75 30.94 20.28
N ASP A 235 12.78 31.79 20.13
CA ASP A 235 14.20 31.43 19.95
C ASP A 235 14.82 30.66 21.15
N GLU A 236 14.05 30.40 22.20
CA GLU A 236 14.45 29.56 23.32
C GLU A 236 14.11 28.10 23.03
N GLY A 237 15.12 27.36 22.53
CA GLY A 237 15.04 25.95 22.13
C GLY A 237 14.71 24.96 23.26
N SER A 238 13.54 25.08 23.87
CA SER A 238 13.00 24.07 24.77
C SER A 238 12.26 22.99 23.98
N ARG A 239 12.42 21.74 24.41
CA ARG A 239 11.87 20.56 23.71
C ARG A 239 10.78 19.95 24.58
N GLY A 240 9.60 19.74 23.99
CA GLY A 240 8.48 19.07 24.64
C GLY A 240 8.84 17.69 25.19
N ALA A 241 8.19 17.32 26.29
CA ALA A 241 8.48 16.08 26.99
C ALA A 241 7.96 14.82 26.28
N LEU A 242 6.90 14.94 25.49
CA LEU A 242 6.27 13.82 24.77
C LEU A 242 6.97 13.51 23.45
N ARG A 243 7.07 12.22 23.13
CA ARG A 243 7.49 11.71 21.82
C ARG A 243 6.36 10.86 21.23
N PHE A 244 5.98 11.21 20.01
CA PHE A 244 4.92 10.57 19.25
C PHE A 244 5.54 9.70 18.16
N PHE A 245 5.14 8.44 18.09
CA PHE A 245 5.63 7.50 17.10
C PHE A 245 4.87 7.67 15.79
N ASP A 246 5.51 7.31 14.68
CA ASP A 246 4.79 7.15 13.41
C ASP A 246 3.81 5.98 13.52
N VAL A 247 2.64 6.14 12.88
CA VAL A 247 1.58 5.13 12.91
C VAL A 247 1.55 4.42 11.57
N ILE A 248 1.56 3.08 11.61
CA ILE A 248 1.43 2.20 10.46
C ILE A 248 0.02 1.64 10.48
N PRO A 249 -0.90 2.13 9.61
CA PRO A 249 -2.28 1.66 9.59
C PRO A 249 -2.33 0.21 9.12
N GLU A 250 -3.07 -0.63 9.84
CA GLU A 250 -3.41 -1.97 9.38
C GLU A 250 -4.68 -1.88 8.55
N LEU A 251 -4.55 -2.04 7.24
CA LEU A 251 -5.68 -1.90 6.32
C LEU A 251 -6.77 -2.94 6.59
N ASP A 252 -8.03 -2.52 6.43
CA ASP A 252 -9.13 -3.46 6.26
C ASP A 252 -9.00 -4.16 4.90
N GLY A 253 -8.76 -5.48 4.93
CA GLY A 253 -8.38 -6.26 3.76
C GLY A 253 -6.91 -6.07 3.33
N ASN A 254 -6.67 -6.06 2.02
CA ASN A 254 -5.32 -5.97 1.43
C ASN A 254 -5.23 -4.89 0.35
N ASN A 255 -6.10 -3.88 0.36
CA ASN A 255 -6.11 -2.87 -0.69
C ASN A 255 -6.31 -1.47 -0.10
N MET A 256 -5.64 -0.50 -0.69
CA MET A 256 -5.98 0.91 -0.50
C MET A 256 -7.31 1.25 -1.20
N GLY A 257 -8.00 2.25 -0.69
CA GLY A 257 -9.14 2.86 -1.36
C GLY A 257 -8.71 3.86 -2.43
N VAL A 258 -9.62 4.13 -3.37
CA VAL A 258 -9.51 5.25 -4.31
C VAL A 258 -10.73 6.12 -4.15
N ASP A 259 -10.51 7.38 -3.86
CA ASP A 259 -11.54 8.38 -3.69
C ASP A 259 -11.42 9.47 -4.76
N ILE A 260 -12.41 10.36 -4.85
CA ILE A 260 -12.52 11.39 -5.87
C ILE A 260 -12.67 12.77 -5.23
N MET A 261 -12.00 13.76 -5.81
CA MET A 261 -12.20 15.17 -5.52
C MET A 261 -12.56 15.90 -6.80
N ASN A 262 -13.65 16.66 -6.76
CA ASN A 262 -14.14 17.45 -7.88
C ASN A 262 -14.03 18.94 -7.52
N PRO A 263 -12.87 19.59 -7.69
CA PRO A 263 -12.75 21.02 -7.45
C PRO A 263 -13.54 21.80 -8.51
N HIS A 264 -14.46 22.66 -8.08
CA HIS A 264 -15.28 23.49 -8.97
C HIS A 264 -14.59 24.79 -9.41
N TYR A 265 -13.48 25.18 -8.79
CA TYR A 265 -12.84 26.51 -8.97
C TYR A 265 -11.49 26.50 -9.67
N GLY A 266 -11.15 25.45 -10.44
CA GLY A 266 -9.84 25.31 -11.07
C GLY A 266 -9.41 26.50 -11.97
N GLN A 267 -10.37 27.21 -12.58
CA GLN A 267 -10.09 28.37 -13.43
C GLN A 267 -9.92 29.70 -12.65
N TYR A 268 -10.54 29.81 -11.47
CA TYR A 268 -10.36 30.96 -10.58
C TYR A 268 -8.96 30.97 -9.97
N TYR A 269 -8.50 29.82 -9.46
CA TYR A 269 -7.16 29.68 -8.88
C TYR A 269 -6.02 29.83 -9.90
N LYS A 270 -6.28 29.61 -11.19
CA LYS A 270 -5.33 29.84 -12.30
C LYS A 270 -5.35 31.29 -12.81
N GLY A 271 -6.14 32.18 -12.20
CA GLY A 271 -6.20 33.60 -12.54
C GLY A 271 -6.91 33.91 -13.87
N HIS A 272 -7.70 32.99 -14.40
CA HIS A 272 -8.32 33.11 -15.73
C HIS A 272 -9.81 33.53 -15.70
N SER A 273 -10.44 33.62 -14.53
CA SER A 273 -11.87 33.97 -14.40
C SER A 273 -12.23 34.50 -13.01
N PHE A 274 -13.33 35.26 -12.92
CA PHE A 274 -13.98 35.64 -11.66
C PHE A 274 -14.56 34.39 -10.95
N PRO A 275 -14.67 34.38 -9.61
CA PRO A 275 -15.17 33.22 -8.88
C PRO A 275 -16.63 32.96 -9.26
N HIS A 276 -16.86 31.95 -10.11
CA HIS A 276 -18.18 31.51 -10.52
C HIS A 276 -18.28 29.99 -10.33
N ASP A 277 -19.43 29.52 -9.84
CA ASP A 277 -19.65 28.12 -9.43
C ASP A 277 -20.05 27.20 -10.61
N ALA A 278 -19.78 27.63 -11.84
CA ALA A 278 -20.32 27.03 -13.07
C ALA A 278 -19.27 26.30 -13.92
N GLY A 279 -18.08 26.04 -13.38
CA GLY A 279 -17.06 25.23 -14.04
C GLY A 279 -17.45 23.75 -14.06
N SER A 280 -17.22 23.06 -15.18
CA SER A 280 -17.34 21.60 -15.22
C SER A 280 -16.29 20.98 -14.28
N PRO A 281 -16.69 20.12 -13.32
CA PRO A 281 -15.75 19.53 -12.39
C PRO A 281 -14.78 18.63 -13.15
N VAL A 282 -13.48 18.73 -12.82
CA VAL A 282 -12.46 17.82 -13.32
C VAL A 282 -12.17 16.80 -12.20
N PRO A 283 -12.57 15.52 -12.36
CA PRO A 283 -12.29 14.48 -11.38
C PRO A 283 -10.81 14.30 -11.11
N ILE A 284 -10.40 14.48 -9.86
CA ILE A 284 -9.07 14.13 -9.37
C ILE A 284 -9.20 12.97 -8.40
N PHE A 285 -8.81 11.78 -8.84
CA PHE A 285 -8.79 10.59 -7.99
C PHE A 285 -7.57 10.61 -7.08
N PHE A 286 -7.65 10.06 -5.88
CA PHE A 286 -6.52 9.96 -4.95
C PHE A 286 -6.62 8.72 -4.07
N LEU A 287 -5.48 8.27 -3.55
CA LEU A 287 -5.41 7.10 -2.67
C LEU A 287 -5.86 7.45 -1.24
N VAL A 288 -6.51 6.49 -0.59
CA VAL A 288 -6.92 6.55 0.81
C VAL A 288 -6.69 5.22 1.50
N VAL A 289 -6.51 5.24 2.81
CA VAL A 289 -6.70 4.06 3.66
C VAL A 289 -8.21 3.85 3.83
N PRO A 290 -8.76 2.64 3.58
CA PRO A 290 -10.19 2.41 3.66
C PRO A 290 -10.70 2.51 5.10
N PRO A 291 -11.98 2.88 5.31
CA PRO A 291 -12.64 2.72 6.61
C PRO A 291 -12.53 1.28 7.12
N GLY A 292 -12.62 1.09 8.44
CA GLY A 292 -12.42 -0.21 9.08
C GLY A 292 -10.95 -0.56 9.38
N SER A 293 -10.01 0.20 8.81
CA SER A 293 -8.58 0.02 9.07
C SER A 293 -8.22 0.41 10.51
N LYS A 294 -7.28 -0.32 11.11
CA LYS A 294 -6.85 -0.14 12.51
C LYS A 294 -5.60 0.73 12.61
N PHE A 295 -5.52 1.50 13.68
CA PHE A 295 -4.44 2.43 13.97
C PHE A 295 -3.99 2.24 15.42
N THR A 296 -2.68 2.11 15.62
CA THR A 296 -2.05 2.03 16.95
C THR A 296 -1.17 3.25 17.14
N PHE A 297 -1.56 4.11 18.08
CA PHE A 297 -0.79 5.30 18.46
C PHE A 297 0.04 4.97 19.69
N VAL A 298 1.34 5.26 19.64
CA VAL A 298 2.26 5.07 20.76
C VAL A 298 2.87 6.41 21.12
N VAL A 299 2.74 6.80 22.40
CA VAL A 299 3.26 8.05 22.93
C VAL A 299 3.98 7.78 24.23
N ASP A 300 5.27 8.09 24.29
CA ASP A 300 6.06 7.99 25.50
C ASP A 300 6.53 9.38 25.98
N CYS A 301 6.98 9.43 27.24
CA CYS A 301 7.45 10.65 27.88
C CYS A 301 8.91 10.50 28.33
N PRO A 302 9.90 10.44 27.42
CA PRO A 302 11.31 10.20 27.77
C PRO A 302 11.91 11.27 28.69
N ARG A 303 11.27 12.44 28.78
CA ARG A 303 11.66 13.57 29.62
C ARG A 303 10.77 13.75 30.85
N GLU A 304 10.02 12.72 31.24
CA GLU A 304 9.11 12.77 32.39
C GLU A 304 9.78 13.26 33.68
N ARG A 305 11.05 12.91 33.90
CA ARG A 305 11.84 13.34 35.07
C ARG A 305 12.04 14.86 35.18
N TYR A 306 11.85 15.61 34.09
CA TYR A 306 11.97 17.07 34.06
C TYR A 306 10.63 17.79 34.20
N LEU A 307 9.52 17.05 34.27
CA LEU A 307 8.20 17.63 34.51
C LEU A 307 8.04 18.00 35.98
N LEU A 308 7.25 19.06 36.22
CA LEU A 308 6.80 19.40 37.58
C LEU A 308 6.03 18.22 38.20
N PRO A 309 6.10 18.00 39.52
CA PRO A 309 5.49 16.83 40.17
C PRO A 309 4.01 16.62 39.85
N ASP A 310 3.23 17.70 39.81
CA ASP A 310 1.80 17.67 39.44
C ASP A 310 1.59 17.19 38.00
N LEU A 311 2.29 17.81 37.04
CA LEU A 311 2.19 17.44 35.63
C LEU A 311 2.70 16.02 35.37
N LYS A 312 3.76 15.60 36.07
CA LYS A 312 4.27 14.22 36.03
C LYS A 312 3.21 13.20 36.47
N ALA A 313 2.39 13.52 37.46
CA ALA A 313 1.36 12.60 37.94
C ALA A 313 0.18 12.45 36.95
N ARG A 314 -0.10 13.47 36.14
CA ARG A 314 -1.34 13.57 35.34
C ARG A 314 -1.17 13.62 33.82
N TRP A 315 0.06 13.63 33.29
CA TRP A 315 0.29 13.77 31.84
C TRP A 315 -0.42 12.68 31.01
N ARG A 316 -0.56 11.47 31.56
CA ARG A 316 -1.29 10.36 30.94
C ARG A 316 -2.79 10.65 30.83
N ASP A 317 -3.40 11.18 31.89
CA ASP A 317 -4.82 11.55 31.91
C ASP A 317 -5.11 12.70 30.95
N LEU A 318 -4.23 13.71 30.93
CA LEU A 318 -4.28 14.79 29.96
C LEU A 318 -4.24 14.26 28.53
N LEU A 319 -3.29 13.36 28.27
CA LEU A 319 -3.12 12.75 26.95
C LEU A 319 -4.35 11.94 26.54
N ARG A 320 -4.92 11.13 27.44
CA ARG A 320 -6.18 10.40 27.22
C ARG A 320 -7.31 11.34 26.83
N ALA A 321 -7.53 12.41 27.59
CA ALA A 321 -8.57 13.40 27.31
C ALA A 321 -8.37 14.07 25.93
N ALA A 322 -7.12 14.39 25.56
CA ALA A 322 -6.81 14.98 24.26
C ALA A 322 -7.06 14.00 23.11
N PHE A 323 -6.75 12.70 23.27
CA PHE A 323 -7.05 11.66 22.29
C PHE A 323 -8.56 11.44 22.12
N GLU A 324 -9.31 11.37 23.22
CA GLU A 324 -10.78 11.28 23.19
C GLU A 324 -11.39 12.46 22.42
N HIS A 325 -10.96 13.68 22.73
CA HIS A 325 -11.42 14.87 22.00
C HIS A 325 -11.02 14.82 20.53
N ALA A 326 -9.81 14.35 20.20
CA ALA A 326 -9.35 14.23 18.82
C ALA A 326 -10.18 13.22 18.01
N PHE A 327 -10.53 12.08 18.60
CA PHE A 327 -11.37 11.06 17.96
C PHE A 327 -12.79 11.58 17.70
N ASP A 328 -13.37 12.32 18.65
CA ASP A 328 -14.74 12.81 18.52
C ASP A 328 -14.88 14.04 17.59
N TRP A 329 -13.90 14.94 17.60
CA TRP A 329 -14.07 16.30 17.06
C TRP A 329 -13.07 16.75 16.01
N LEU A 330 -11.90 16.12 15.89
CA LEU A 330 -10.85 16.57 14.98
C LEU A 330 -10.62 15.63 13.80
N GLY A 331 -10.41 14.34 14.07
CA GLY A 331 -9.89 13.40 13.08
C GLY A 331 -8.40 13.61 12.77
N PHE A 332 -7.81 12.66 12.04
CA PHE A 332 -6.38 12.62 11.71
C PHE A 332 -6.12 12.72 10.21
N GLY A 333 -4.99 13.32 9.83
CA GLY A 333 -4.59 13.42 8.42
C GLY A 333 -5.19 14.62 7.69
N ALA A 334 -5.38 14.48 6.38
CA ALA A 334 -5.88 15.54 5.51
C ALA A 334 -7.40 15.48 5.35
N LYS A 335 -8.00 16.62 4.97
CA LYS A 335 -9.46 16.75 4.68
C LYS A 335 -10.39 16.41 5.86
N THR A 336 -9.94 16.62 7.09
CA THR A 336 -10.73 16.41 8.31
C THR A 336 -12.01 17.25 8.34
N ALA A 337 -11.99 18.46 7.79
CA ALA A 337 -13.17 19.34 7.71
C ALA A 337 -14.35 18.75 6.92
N VAL A 338 -14.07 17.86 5.96
CA VAL A 338 -15.11 17.14 5.19
C VAL A 338 -15.30 15.69 5.68
N GLY A 339 -14.71 15.35 6.83
CA GLY A 339 -14.96 14.11 7.56
C GLY A 339 -13.95 12.99 7.35
N TYR A 340 -12.81 13.22 6.68
CA TYR A 340 -11.76 12.20 6.52
C TYR A 340 -11.01 12.00 7.84
N GLY A 341 -10.52 10.78 8.04
CA GLY A 341 -9.68 10.42 9.18
C GLY A 341 -10.39 10.50 10.53
N ALA A 342 -11.72 10.53 10.54
CA ALA A 342 -12.50 10.24 11.73
C ALA A 342 -12.25 8.79 12.17
N MET A 343 -12.07 8.58 13.47
CA MET A 343 -11.76 7.30 14.08
C MET A 343 -12.57 7.14 15.36
N SER A 344 -12.82 5.89 15.75
CA SER A 344 -13.41 5.54 17.03
C SER A 344 -12.43 4.70 17.83
N VAL A 345 -12.38 4.93 19.14
CA VAL A 345 -11.62 4.09 20.07
C VAL A 345 -12.04 2.64 19.89
N THR A 346 -11.08 1.76 19.66
CA THR A 346 -11.29 0.33 19.81
C THR A 346 -11.08 0.04 21.28
N PRO A 347 -12.11 -0.44 22.03
CA PRO A 347 -11.91 -0.86 23.41
C PRO A 347 -10.70 -1.79 23.44
N ALA A 348 -9.72 -1.47 24.28
CA ALA A 348 -8.38 -2.03 24.24
C ALA A 348 -8.45 -3.52 23.90
N ALA A 349 -8.16 -3.79 22.63
CA ALA A 349 -8.01 -5.12 22.10
C ALA A 349 -6.70 -5.71 22.64
N ALA A 350 -6.23 -5.33 23.83
CA ALA A 350 -5.11 -5.99 24.49
C ALA A 350 -5.42 -7.48 24.61
N THR A 351 -6.66 -7.85 24.96
CA THR A 351 -7.08 -9.25 25.01
C THR A 351 -7.29 -9.87 23.63
N GLN A 352 -7.71 -9.12 22.60
CA GLN A 352 -7.94 -9.69 21.26
C GLN A 352 -6.70 -9.68 20.37
N ILE A 353 -5.74 -8.79 20.61
CA ILE A 353 -4.42 -8.73 19.99
C ILE A 353 -3.50 -9.69 20.74
N GLU A 354 -3.53 -9.78 22.08
CA GLU A 354 -2.90 -10.91 22.76
C GLU A 354 -3.58 -12.20 22.33
N GLU A 355 -4.91 -12.35 22.28
CA GLU A 355 -5.52 -13.58 21.79
C GLU A 355 -5.34 -13.79 20.28
N ALA A 356 -5.13 -12.77 19.45
CA ALA A 356 -4.86 -12.96 18.01
C ALA A 356 -3.39 -13.28 17.78
N VAL A 357 -2.46 -12.63 18.48
CA VAL A 357 -1.03 -12.92 18.48
C VAL A 357 -0.80 -14.25 19.13
N ARG A 358 -1.42 -14.56 20.27
CA ARG A 358 -1.50 -15.89 20.91
C ARG A 358 -2.25 -16.90 20.06
N ARG A 359 -3.29 -16.54 19.30
CA ARG A 359 -3.81 -17.43 18.24
C ARG A 359 -2.88 -17.55 17.04
N LEU A 360 -1.89 -16.67 16.86
CA LEU A 360 -0.88 -16.76 15.79
C LEU A 360 0.45 -17.37 16.28
N THR A 361 0.68 -17.42 17.60
CA THR A 361 1.90 -17.92 18.27
C THR A 361 1.67 -19.16 19.13
N GLU A 362 0.47 -19.34 19.72
CA GLU A 362 -0.03 -20.57 20.38
C GLU A 362 -0.97 -21.39 19.50
N GLU A 363 -1.46 -20.91 18.34
CA GLU A 363 -1.72 -21.89 17.31
C GLU A 363 -0.36 -22.48 16.96
N PRO A 364 -0.18 -23.81 17.11
CA PRO A 364 0.90 -24.45 16.38
C PRO A 364 0.73 -23.96 14.94
N LEU A 365 1.82 -23.51 14.29
CA LEU A 365 1.89 -23.56 12.82
C LEU A 365 1.09 -24.79 12.43
N PRO A 366 0.00 -24.68 11.64
CA PRO A 366 -0.72 -25.86 11.24
C PRO A 366 0.36 -26.78 10.70
N ARG A 367 0.65 -27.87 11.42
CA ARG A 367 1.47 -28.95 10.87
C ARG A 367 0.78 -29.19 9.55
N PRO A 368 1.45 -29.01 8.40
CA PRO A 368 0.78 -28.82 7.14
C PRO A 368 -0.35 -29.83 7.01
N GLN A 369 -1.57 -29.39 7.32
CA GLN A 369 -2.77 -30.13 7.03
C GLN A 369 -3.06 -29.63 5.64
N ASN A 370 -2.56 -30.42 4.69
CA ASN A 370 -3.27 -30.69 3.44
C ASN A 370 -4.78 -30.55 3.75
N ASP A 371 -5.50 -29.66 3.09
CA ASP A 371 -5.94 -29.88 1.72
C ASP A 371 -6.15 -28.51 1.03
N SER A 372 -5.57 -28.22 -0.13
CA SER A 372 -5.60 -29.02 -1.35
C SER A 372 -4.28 -28.89 -2.13
N VAL A 373 -3.21 -29.44 -1.56
CA VAL A 373 -2.17 -30.02 -2.40
C VAL A 373 -2.71 -31.39 -2.77
N ALA A 374 -3.02 -31.63 -4.04
CA ALA A 374 -3.38 -32.98 -4.47
C ALA A 374 -2.37 -33.96 -3.87
N ALA A 375 -2.84 -34.88 -3.03
CA ALA A 375 -1.99 -35.69 -2.16
C ALA A 375 -0.80 -36.21 -2.96
N LYS A 376 0.40 -35.76 -2.57
CA LYS A 376 1.65 -36.17 -3.22
C LYS A 376 1.94 -37.60 -2.80
N GLU A 377 1.47 -38.56 -3.58
CA GLU A 377 1.68 -39.98 -3.33
C GLU A 377 2.99 -40.40 -4.01
N GLU A 378 4.03 -40.74 -3.24
CA GLU A 378 5.24 -41.35 -3.80
C GLU A 378 4.95 -42.84 -4.05
N ARG A 379 4.87 -43.23 -5.33
CA ARG A 379 4.73 -44.62 -5.76
C ARG A 379 6.09 -45.17 -6.17
N ARG A 380 6.43 -46.33 -5.62
CA ARG A 380 7.61 -47.08 -6.04
C ARG A 380 7.23 -47.97 -7.22
N TRP A 381 7.98 -47.84 -8.31
CA TRP A 381 7.92 -48.73 -9.46
C TRP A 381 9.14 -49.62 -9.38
N ASP A 382 8.95 -50.93 -9.37
CA ASP A 382 10.02 -51.91 -9.21
C ASP A 382 10.65 -52.30 -10.56
N HIS A 383 9.92 -52.10 -11.66
CA HIS A 383 10.27 -52.58 -13.00
C HIS A 383 10.06 -51.51 -14.09
N ALA A 384 10.42 -50.24 -13.82
CA ALA A 384 10.20 -49.15 -14.76
C ALA A 384 11.20 -49.16 -15.93
N THR A 385 10.73 -48.75 -17.11
CA THR A 385 11.59 -48.39 -18.26
C THR A 385 11.69 -46.87 -18.35
N ILE A 386 12.93 -46.36 -18.35
CA ILE A 386 13.27 -44.94 -18.36
C ILE A 386 13.84 -44.57 -19.73
N VAL A 387 13.31 -43.53 -20.36
CA VAL A 387 13.72 -43.06 -21.69
C VAL A 387 14.12 -41.59 -21.63
N TRP A 388 15.25 -41.24 -22.26
CA TRP A 388 15.73 -39.87 -22.37
C TRP A 388 15.37 -39.25 -23.72
N ASN A 389 14.73 -38.08 -23.69
CA ASN A 389 14.41 -37.30 -24.87
C ASN A 389 15.31 -36.04 -24.93
N PRO A 390 16.33 -36.01 -25.81
CA PRO A 390 17.35 -34.96 -25.81
C PRO A 390 16.85 -33.60 -26.33
N GLY A 391 15.76 -33.56 -27.11
CA GLY A 391 15.23 -32.31 -27.65
C GLY A 391 14.71 -31.37 -26.55
N PRO A 392 13.59 -31.72 -25.88
CA PRO A 392 13.06 -30.95 -24.76
C PRO A 392 13.83 -31.16 -23.44
N ARG A 393 14.89 -31.99 -23.43
CA ARG A 393 15.67 -32.38 -22.23
C ARG A 393 14.78 -32.92 -21.10
N GLU A 394 13.99 -33.95 -21.42
CA GLU A 394 13.07 -34.59 -20.49
C GLU A 394 13.31 -36.09 -20.36
N ILE A 395 13.01 -36.64 -19.19
CA ILE A 395 13.03 -38.08 -18.90
C ILE A 395 11.60 -38.57 -18.78
N ILE A 396 11.29 -39.71 -19.40
CA ILE A 396 10.01 -40.39 -19.32
C ILE A 396 10.22 -41.74 -18.64
N ALA A 397 9.47 -42.02 -17.57
CA ALA A 397 9.40 -43.35 -16.97
C ALA A 397 8.07 -44.01 -17.30
N VAL A 398 8.08 -45.31 -17.61
CA VAL A 398 6.88 -46.10 -17.90
C VAL A 398 6.92 -47.42 -17.14
N GLU A 399 5.83 -47.76 -16.45
CA GLU A 399 5.60 -49.07 -15.82
C GLU A 399 4.13 -49.50 -16.07
N GLY A 400 3.93 -50.53 -16.90
CA GLY A 400 2.60 -50.94 -17.34
C GLY A 400 1.89 -49.86 -18.17
N GLN A 401 0.72 -49.39 -17.70
CA GLN A 401 -0.04 -48.30 -18.31
C GLN A 401 0.28 -46.92 -17.70
N ASN A 402 1.13 -46.86 -16.67
CA ASN A 402 1.46 -45.61 -15.99
C ASN A 402 2.67 -44.92 -16.63
N ARG A 403 2.65 -43.59 -16.67
CA ARG A 403 3.72 -42.76 -17.25
C ARG A 403 4.03 -41.56 -16.37
N ALA A 404 5.30 -41.41 -16.04
CA ALA A 404 5.83 -40.28 -15.27
C ALA A 404 6.87 -39.47 -16.07
N LEU A 405 6.95 -38.17 -15.80
CA LEU A 405 7.77 -37.23 -16.56
C LEU A 405 8.69 -36.41 -15.64
N ALA A 406 9.93 -36.18 -16.02
CA ALA A 406 10.82 -35.21 -15.39
C ALA A 406 11.38 -34.25 -16.43
N ARG A 407 11.31 -32.94 -16.15
CA ARG A 407 11.80 -31.85 -17.02
C ARG A 407 12.71 -30.90 -16.26
N GLY A 408 13.66 -30.28 -16.96
CA GLY A 408 14.53 -29.25 -16.39
C GLY A 408 15.23 -29.73 -15.11
N LYS A 409 15.05 -28.99 -14.00
CA LYS A 409 15.68 -29.31 -12.71
C LYS A 409 15.33 -30.71 -12.19
N ASP A 410 14.12 -31.21 -12.41
CA ASP A 410 13.74 -32.56 -11.98
C ASP A 410 14.46 -33.65 -12.80
N ALA A 411 14.69 -33.40 -14.09
CA ALA A 411 15.45 -34.31 -14.95
C ALA A 411 16.93 -34.35 -14.53
N ASP A 412 17.53 -33.19 -14.28
CA ASP A 412 18.91 -33.09 -13.80
C ASP A 412 19.09 -33.78 -12.44
N ASN A 413 18.13 -33.59 -11.52
CA ASN A 413 18.13 -34.24 -10.22
C ASN A 413 18.03 -35.77 -10.36
N PHE A 414 17.17 -36.29 -11.22
CA PHE A 414 17.09 -37.74 -11.45
C PHE A 414 18.40 -38.29 -12.01
N LEU A 415 19.01 -37.61 -12.99
CA LEU A 415 20.31 -38.02 -13.54
C LEU A 415 21.37 -38.09 -12.45
N MET A 416 21.35 -37.17 -11.48
CA MET A 416 22.25 -37.18 -10.32
C MET A 416 22.10 -38.44 -9.45
N THR A 417 20.93 -39.06 -9.42
CA THR A 417 20.68 -40.29 -8.65
C THR A 417 21.14 -41.56 -9.34
N LEU A 418 21.32 -41.52 -10.67
CA LEU A 418 21.84 -42.67 -11.43
C LEU A 418 23.34 -42.84 -11.21
N THR A 419 23.79 -44.10 -11.18
CA THR A 419 25.22 -44.41 -11.24
C THR A 419 25.84 -43.91 -12.55
N GLU A 420 27.16 -43.68 -12.55
CA GLU A 420 27.86 -43.13 -13.72
C GLU A 420 27.69 -43.99 -14.99
N GLN A 421 27.65 -45.33 -14.82
CA GLN A 421 27.40 -46.27 -15.92
C GLN A 421 25.98 -46.17 -16.47
N GLN A 422 24.97 -46.06 -15.60
CA GLN A 422 23.57 -45.90 -15.99
C GLN A 422 23.31 -44.55 -16.66
N ARG A 423 23.94 -43.48 -16.15
CA ARG A 423 23.85 -42.13 -16.73
C ARG A 423 24.45 -42.09 -18.14
N LYS A 424 25.64 -42.67 -18.33
CA LYS A 424 26.26 -42.80 -19.67
C LYS A 424 25.41 -43.64 -20.62
N GLN A 425 24.83 -44.74 -20.15
CA GLN A 425 23.95 -45.57 -20.98
C GLN A 425 22.67 -44.84 -21.43
N LEU A 426 22.06 -44.06 -20.53
CA LEU A 426 20.83 -43.29 -20.77
C LEU A 426 21.07 -42.05 -21.65
N LEU A 427 22.22 -41.38 -21.53
CA LEU A 427 22.51 -40.16 -22.30
C LEU A 427 23.19 -40.43 -23.65
N GLU A 428 24.01 -41.46 -23.76
CA GLU A 428 24.94 -41.62 -24.90
C GLU A 428 24.74 -42.90 -25.73
N ARG A 429 24.20 -43.99 -25.16
CA ARG A 429 24.12 -45.30 -25.86
C ARG A 429 22.73 -45.64 -26.39
N LYS A 430 21.86 -46.19 -25.55
CA LYS A 430 20.55 -46.74 -25.96
C LYS A 430 19.39 -45.79 -25.71
N ARG A 431 19.64 -44.67 -25.00
CA ARG A 431 18.63 -43.70 -24.56
C ARG A 431 17.49 -44.28 -23.73
N GLU A 432 17.68 -45.51 -23.26
CA GLU A 432 16.74 -46.24 -22.42
C GLU A 432 17.47 -47.04 -21.34
N LEU A 433 16.82 -47.18 -20.19
CA LEU A 433 17.16 -48.09 -19.10
C LEU A 433 15.92 -48.90 -18.75
N THR A 434 15.98 -50.22 -18.82
CA THR A 434 14.85 -51.11 -18.53
C THR A 434 15.01 -51.72 -17.14
N ASN A 435 13.87 -52.07 -16.52
CA ASN A 435 13.84 -52.80 -15.25
C ASN A 435 14.52 -52.04 -14.10
N LEU A 436 14.35 -50.72 -14.07
CA LEU A 436 14.91 -49.86 -13.05
C LEU A 436 13.87 -49.57 -11.97
N ARG A 437 14.28 -49.73 -10.73
CA ARG A 437 13.47 -49.30 -9.60
C ARG A 437 13.53 -47.78 -9.46
N VAL A 438 12.37 -47.14 -9.44
CA VAL A 438 12.27 -45.68 -9.37
C VAL A 438 11.15 -45.24 -8.45
N VAL A 439 11.28 -44.02 -7.94
CA VAL A 439 10.27 -43.35 -7.14
C VAL A 439 9.62 -42.26 -7.99
N VAL A 440 8.31 -42.33 -8.11
CA VAL A 440 7.46 -41.40 -8.85
C VAL A 440 6.54 -40.68 -7.87
N GLU A 441 6.51 -39.35 -7.93
CA GLU A 441 5.62 -38.50 -7.16
C GLU A 441 4.35 -38.22 -7.96
N ILE A 442 3.19 -38.64 -7.46
CA ILE A 442 1.89 -38.42 -8.07
C ILE A 442 1.24 -37.22 -7.38
N THR A 443 0.99 -36.13 -8.12
CA THR A 443 0.28 -34.93 -7.62
C THR A 443 -0.94 -34.69 -8.51
N GLY A 444 -2.12 -35.15 -8.08
CA GLY A 444 -3.36 -35.05 -8.87
C GLY A 444 -3.27 -35.89 -10.16
N ASN A 445 -3.47 -35.27 -11.33
CA ASN A 445 -3.33 -35.95 -12.63
C ASN A 445 -1.90 -35.97 -13.18
N GLN A 446 -0.92 -35.43 -12.45
CA GLN A 446 0.48 -35.37 -12.88
C GLN A 446 1.32 -36.41 -12.14
N GLN A 447 2.19 -37.13 -12.87
CA GLN A 447 3.16 -38.08 -12.32
C GLN A 447 4.57 -37.59 -12.67
N ILE A 448 5.39 -37.32 -11.65
CA ILE A 448 6.74 -36.75 -11.79
C ILE A 448 7.79 -37.76 -11.33
N LEU A 449 8.77 -38.05 -12.17
CA LEU A 449 9.88 -38.94 -11.82
C LEU A 449 10.88 -38.19 -10.91
N LYS A 450 11.23 -38.77 -9.74
CA LYS A 450 12.05 -38.08 -8.74
C LYS A 450 13.45 -38.65 -8.56
N ARG A 451 13.57 -39.94 -8.26
CA ARG A 451 14.86 -40.58 -7.98
C ARG A 451 14.85 -42.06 -8.31
N GLN A 452 16.04 -42.63 -8.53
CA GLN A 452 16.24 -44.07 -8.50
C GLN A 452 15.94 -44.59 -7.08
N GLY A 453 15.20 -45.70 -6.98
CA GLY A 453 14.66 -46.24 -5.73
C GLY A 453 15.31 -47.51 -5.21
#